data_AF-X0QLQ5-F1
#
_entry.id   AF-X0QLQ5-F1
#
_cell.length_a   1.000
_cell.length_b   1.000
_cell.length_c   1.000
_cell.angle_alpha   90.00
_cell.angle_beta   90.00
_cell.angle_gamma   90.00
#
_symmetry.space_group_name_H-M   'P 1'
#
loop_
_entity.id
_entity.type
_entity.pdbx_description
1 polymer ?
#
loop_
_entity_poly.entity_id
_entity_poly.type
_entity_poly.pdbx_seq_one_letter_code
_entity_poly.pdbx_strand_id
1 'polypeptide(L)' 'MKRILINATQNEEIRVALCKGNHLYDFDLENRTREQKKIQYI' A
#
# COMPACT_ATOMS: atom_id res chain seq x y z
N MET A 1 3.58 18.90 -1.82
CA MET A 1 3.14 18.13 -3.00
C MET A 1 2.60 16.78 -2.56
N LYS A 2 1.55 16.27 -3.21
CA LYS A 2 1.06 14.90 -3.00
C LYS A 2 1.90 13.95 -3.85
N ARG A 3 2.28 12.79 -3.30
CA ARG A 3 3.11 11.78 -3.96
C ARG A 3 2.62 10.39 -3.57
N ILE A 4 2.82 9.45 -4.48
CA ILE A 4 2.66 8.02 -4.22
C ILE A 4 4.08 7.45 -4.08
N LEU A 5 4.33 6.73 -2.99
CA LEU A 5 5.57 5.99 -2.76
C LEU A 5 5.27 4.51 -2.91
N ILE A 6 6.06 3.82 -3.74
CA ILE A 6 5.93 2.37 -3.96
C ILE A 6 7.23 1.72 -3.52
N ASN A 7 7.13 0.72 -2.65
CA ASN A 7 8.25 -0.14 -2.26
C ASN A 7 7.93 -1.58 -2.64
N ALA A 8 8.73 -2.12 -3.56
CA ALA A 8 8.61 -3.49 -4.07
C ALA A 8 9.98 -4.20 -4.05
N THR A 9 10.85 -3.85 -3.10
CA THR A 9 12.16 -4.49 -2.96
C THR A 9 12.05 -5.91 -2.38
N GLN A 10 11.01 -6.18 -1.59
CA GLN A 10 10.69 -7.51 -1.09
C GLN A 10 9.85 -8.28 -2.12
N ASN A 11 10.13 -9.56 -2.31
CA ASN A 11 9.41 -10.38 -3.28
C ASN A 11 8.05 -10.83 -2.76
N GLU A 12 7.90 -10.87 -1.45
CA GLU A 12 6.74 -11.36 -0.72
C GLU A 12 5.62 -10.31 -0.67
N GLU A 13 5.97 -9.03 -0.78
CA GLU A 13 5.02 -7.94 -0.59
C GLU A 13 5.33 -6.70 -1.40
N ILE A 14 4.27 -5.92 -1.66
CA ILE A 14 4.36 -4.59 -2.23
C ILE A 14 3.70 -3.63 -1.25
N ARG A 15 4.38 -2.52 -0.96
CA ARG A 15 3.87 -1.46 -0.09
C ARG A 15 3.60 -0.22 -0.93
N VAL A 16 2.40 0.34 -0.80
CA VAL A 16 2.00 1.57 -1.49
C VAL A 16 1.55 2.58 -0.46
N ALA A 17 2.10 3.79 -0.52
CA ALA A 17 1.81 4.86 0.43
C ALA A 17 1.43 6.16 -0.29
N LEU A 18 0.37 6.80 0.17
CA LEU A 18 -0.06 8.11 -0.32
C LEU A 18 0.37 9.19 0.67
N CYS A 19 1.25 10.09 0.24
CA CYS A 19 1.91 11.05 1.13
C CYS A 19 1.75 12.50 0.65
N LYS A 20 1.68 13.45 1.58
CA LYS A 20 1.89 14.90 1.31
C LYS A 20 3.03 15.38 2.19
N GLY A 21 4.16 15.72 1.57
CA GLY A 21 5.38 16.04 2.33
C GLY A 21 5.81 14.84 3.18
N ASN A 22 5.87 15.04 4.50
CA ASN A 22 6.22 14.02 5.50
C ASN A 22 4.99 13.40 6.19
N HIS A 23 3.78 13.67 5.70
CA HIS A 23 2.55 13.12 6.25
C HIS A 23 2.03 11.96 5.40
N LEU A 24 1.78 10.83 6.06
CA LEU A 24 1.18 9.62 5.48
C LEU A 24 -0.35 9.71 5.59
N TYR A 25 -1.04 9.64 4.47
CA TYR A 25 -2.51 9.69 4.42
C TYR A 25 -3.11 8.30 4.35
N ASP A 26 -2.51 7.46 3.50
CA ASP A 26 -3.01 6.13 3.23
C ASP A 26 -1.83 5.18 3.01
N PHE A 27 -2.01 3.93 3.39
CA PHE A 27 -1.01 2.88 3.32
C PHE A 27 -1.69 1.55 3.06
N ASP A 28 -1.29 0.91 1.96
CA ASP A 28 -1.71 -0.44 1.64
C ASP A 28 -0.49 -1.36 1.51
N LEU A 29 -0.67 -2.60 1.95
CA LEU A 29 0.32 -3.66 1.88
C LEU A 29 -0.33 -4.88 1.26
N GLU A 30 0.19 -5.27 0.11
CA GLU A 30 -0.25 -6.45 -0.59
C GLU A 30 0.79 -7.55 -0.43
N ASN A 31 0.41 -8.65 0.20
CA ASN A 31 1.24 -9.83 0.30
C ASN A 31 0.90 -10.78 -0.86
N ARG A 32 1.89 -11.10 -1.71
CA ARG A 32 1.68 -11.91 -2.91
C ARG A 32 1.19 -13.32 -2.62
N THR A 33 1.43 -13.83 -1.41
CA THR A 33 1.08 -15.20 -1.02
C THR A 33 -0.29 -15.32 -0.36
N ARG A 34 -0.95 -14.19 -0.05
CA ARG A 34 -2.22 -14.17 0.66
C ARG A 34 -3.31 -13.60 -0.24
N GLU A 35 -4.35 -14.39 -0.49
CA GLU A 35 -5.54 -13.89 -1.18
C GLU A 35 -6.18 -12.74 -0.38
N GLN A 36 -6.30 -11.58 -1.00
CA GLN A 36 -6.95 -10.42 -0.42
C GLN A 36 -8.46 -10.67 -0.35
N LYS A 37 -8.98 -10.93 0.85
CA LYS A 37 -10.42 -10.79 1.10
C LYS A 37 -10.75 -9.30 1.13
N LYS A 38 -11.10 -8.72 -0.02
CA LYS A 38 -11.72 -7.39 -0.05
C LYS A 38 -13.00 -7.48 0.77
N ILE A 39 -13.01 -6.82 1.93
CA ILE A 39 -14.24 -6.62 2.69
C ILE A 39 -15.02 -5.53 1.94
N GLN A 40 -15.89 -5.97 1.04
CA GLN A 40 -16.88 -5.11 0.39
C GLN A 40 -17.93 -4.78 1.46
N TYR A 41 -17.81 -3.63 2.11
CA TYR A 41 -18.93 -3.08 2.86
C TYR A 41 -19.98 -2.62 1.85
N ILE A 42 -21.15 -3.27 1.91
CA ILE A 42 -22.40 -2.86 1.26
C ILE A 42 -22.98 -1.62 1.95
#